data_AF-A0A2N4X7V8-F1
#
_entry.id   AF-A0A2N4X7V8-F1
#
_cell.length_a   1.000
_cell.length_b   1.000
_cell.length_c   1.000
_cell.angle_alpha   90.00
_cell.angle_beta   90.00
_cell.angle_gamma   90.00
#
_symmetry.space_group_name_H-M   'P 1'
#
loop_
_entity.id
_entity.type
_entity.pdbx_description
1 polymer ?
#
loop_
_entity_poly.entity_id
_entity_poly.type
_entity_poly.pdbx_seq_one_letter_code
_entity_poly.pdbx_strand_id
1 'polypeptide(L)'
;MKKSVKNFALALVAGLFTISSVFATELPEGKTFDVGMYRVLNTMKINVMIAKEQGNWVEIRVKNAKNETIYVEVVNRKATQFAKKFNLEGLEDGAYRFEITNGKDTVVKEVSVQTNSPKPTDYRTVEVK
;
A
#
# COMPACT_ATOMS: atom_id res chain seq x y z
N MET A 1 8.00 -49.46 65.76
CA MET A 1 8.99 -48.36 65.57
C MET A 1 10.22 -48.98 64.89
N LYS A 2 10.83 -48.51 63.81
CA LYS A 2 10.55 -47.58 62.70
C LYS A 2 11.34 -48.17 61.50
N LYS A 3 10.76 -48.20 60.30
CA LYS A 3 11.41 -48.69 59.06
C LYS A 3 12.45 -47.67 58.58
N SER A 4 13.58 -48.13 58.04
CA SER A 4 14.56 -47.26 57.37
C SER A 4 14.79 -47.73 55.93
N VAL A 5 14.38 -46.90 54.97
CA VAL A 5 14.77 -46.98 53.55
C VAL A 5 15.35 -45.60 53.19
N LYS A 6 16.58 -45.55 52.66
CA LYS A 6 17.16 -44.36 51.99
C LYS A 6 18.12 -44.87 50.91
N ASN A 7 17.64 -45.08 49.68
CA ASN A 7 17.68 -44.16 48.53
C ASN A 7 19.08 -44.03 47.89
N PHE A 8 19.39 -44.94 46.95
CA PHE A 8 20.43 -44.74 45.93
C PHE A 8 19.83 -43.94 44.77
N ALA A 9 20.31 -42.72 44.55
CA ALA A 9 19.94 -41.92 43.39
C ALA A 9 20.98 -42.14 42.29
N LEU A 10 20.55 -42.73 41.17
CA LEU A 10 21.32 -42.86 39.94
C LEU A 10 20.87 -41.72 39.00
N ALA A 11 21.71 -40.71 38.80
CA ALA A 11 21.42 -39.60 37.90
C ALA A 11 21.72 -40.02 36.45
N LEU A 12 20.67 -40.24 35.65
CA LEU A 12 20.74 -40.43 34.21
C LEU A 12 20.69 -39.05 33.52
N VAL A 13 21.83 -38.59 32.99
CA VAL A 13 21.90 -37.36 32.19
C VAL A 13 21.44 -37.69 30.77
N ALA A 14 20.18 -37.38 30.45
CA ALA A 14 19.66 -37.43 29.09
C ALA A 14 20.07 -36.14 28.35
N GLY A 15 21.02 -36.26 27.41
CA GLY A 15 21.38 -35.17 26.50
C GLY A 15 20.23 -34.88 25.55
N LEU A 16 19.61 -33.70 25.70
CA LEU A 16 18.60 -33.20 24.77
C LEU A 16 19.29 -32.72 23.49
N PHE A 17 19.18 -33.50 22.42
CA PHE A 17 19.49 -33.03 21.06
C PHE A 17 18.40 -32.02 20.65
N THR A 18 18.72 -30.72 20.70
CA THR A 18 17.86 -29.68 20.12
C THR A 18 18.01 -29.70 18.60
N ILE A 19 17.01 -30.25 17.92
CA ILE A 19 16.88 -30.15 16.47
C ILE A 19 16.39 -28.73 16.16
N SER A 20 17.26 -27.85 15.68
CA SER A 20 16.84 -26.54 15.17
C SER A 20 16.23 -26.72 13.77
N SER A 21 14.91 -26.61 13.66
CA SER A 21 14.24 -26.51 12.36
C SER A 21 14.56 -25.16 11.73
N VAL A 22 15.28 -25.17 10.61
CA VAL A 22 15.45 -23.97 9.77
C VAL A 22 14.17 -23.79 8.96
N PHE A 23 13.40 -22.75 9.24
CA PHE A 23 12.29 -22.35 8.38
C PHE A 23 12.86 -21.79 7.08
N ALA A 24 12.46 -22.38 5.94
CA ALA A 24 12.74 -21.80 4.64
C ALA A 24 12.05 -20.43 4.58
N THR A 25 12.85 -19.37 4.40
CA THR A 25 12.32 -18.03 4.17
C THR A 25 11.83 -17.99 2.73
N GLU A 26 10.51 -17.98 2.53
CA GLU A 26 9.93 -17.77 1.21
C GLU A 26 10.43 -16.43 0.67
N LEU A 27 11.02 -16.43 -0.53
CA LEU A 27 11.40 -15.20 -1.21
C LEU A 27 10.15 -14.33 -1.35
N PRO A 28 10.22 -13.02 -1.08
CA PRO A 28 9.07 -12.15 -1.27
C PRO A 28 8.61 -12.27 -2.72
N GLU A 29 7.44 -12.88 -2.93
CA GLU A 29 6.79 -12.88 -4.25
C GLU A 29 6.69 -11.43 -4.71
N GLY A 30 7.15 -11.18 -5.94
CA GLY A 30 7.10 -9.83 -6.51
C GLY A 30 5.68 -9.28 -6.53
N LYS A 31 5.56 -7.96 -6.38
CA LYS A 31 4.31 -7.21 -6.46
C LYS A 31 3.48 -7.65 -7.69
N THR A 32 2.22 -8.04 -7.47
CA THR A 32 1.37 -8.70 -8.50
C THR A 32 0.53 -7.75 -9.36
N PHE A 33 0.76 -6.45 -9.27
CA PHE A 33 0.04 -5.41 -10.03
C PHE A 33 0.96 -4.22 -10.23
N ASP A 34 0.69 -3.30 -11.14
CA ASP A 34 1.41 -2.04 -11.33
C ASP A 34 0.44 -0.86 -11.32
N VAL A 35 0.96 0.32 -10.96
CA VAL A 35 0.14 1.53 -10.80
C VAL A 35 0.79 2.69 -11.54
N GLY A 36 0.08 3.22 -12.53
CA GLY A 36 0.35 4.52 -13.15
C GLY A 36 -0.61 5.57 -12.60
N MET A 37 -0.11 6.70 -12.11
CA MET A 37 -0.95 7.78 -11.62
C MET A 37 -0.38 9.14 -12.03
N TYR A 38 -1.22 9.98 -12.63
CA TYR A 38 -0.82 11.33 -13.03
C TYR A 38 -1.99 12.31 -12.99
N ARG A 39 -1.68 13.58 -12.73
CA ARG A 39 -2.64 14.68 -12.82
C ARG A 39 -2.89 15.05 -14.27
N VAL A 40 -4.15 15.25 -14.63
CA VAL A 40 -4.53 15.83 -15.91
C VAL A 40 -4.29 17.33 -15.86
N LEU A 41 -3.48 17.85 -16.78
CA LEU A 41 -3.08 19.25 -16.85
C LEU A 41 -4.29 20.19 -16.79
N ASN A 42 -4.15 21.30 -16.05
CA ASN A 42 -5.16 22.35 -15.89
C ASN A 42 -6.52 21.85 -15.35
N THR A 43 -6.55 20.72 -14.65
CA THR A 43 -7.77 20.19 -14.00
C THR A 43 -7.46 19.64 -12.62
N MET A 44 -8.49 19.46 -11.80
CA MET A 44 -8.43 18.72 -10.53
C MET A 44 -8.65 17.22 -10.70
N LYS A 45 -8.40 16.69 -11.92
CA LYS A 45 -8.60 15.27 -12.23
C LYS A 45 -7.30 14.50 -12.16
N ILE A 46 -7.34 13.32 -11.55
CA ILE A 46 -6.24 12.37 -11.47
C ILE A 46 -6.60 11.13 -12.29
N ASN A 47 -5.76 10.74 -13.24
CA ASN A 47 -5.91 9.46 -13.92
C ASN A 47 -5.15 8.39 -13.13
N VAL A 48 -5.82 7.30 -12.80
CA VAL A 48 -5.25 6.12 -12.14
C VAL A 48 -5.40 4.95 -13.08
N MET A 49 -4.29 4.27 -13.37
CA MET A 49 -4.21 3.10 -14.21
C MET A 49 -3.59 1.95 -13.42
N ILE A 50 -4.17 0.77 -13.54
CA ILE A 50 -3.69 -0.44 -12.89
C ILE A 50 -3.53 -1.52 -13.96
N ALA A 51 -2.37 -2.16 -13.97
CA ALA A 51 -2.15 -3.42 -14.68
C ALA A 51 -1.99 -4.52 -13.62
N LYS A 52 -2.58 -5.68 -13.80
CA LYS A 52 -2.47 -6.79 -12.85
C LYS A 52 -2.67 -8.12 -13.55
N GLU A 53 -2.19 -9.18 -12.93
CA GLU A 53 -2.47 -10.54 -13.41
C GLU A 53 -3.96 -10.88 -13.23
N GLN A 54 -4.46 -11.76 -14.10
CA GLN A 54 -5.80 -12.33 -13.98
C GLN A 54 -5.87 -13.20 -12.71
N GLY A 55 -7.02 -13.22 -12.05
CA GLY A 55 -7.23 -13.98 -10.80
C GLY A 55 -6.96 -13.16 -9.53
N ASN A 56 -6.12 -12.12 -9.59
CA ASN A 56 -5.87 -11.21 -8.46
C ASN A 56 -6.91 -10.10 -8.39
N TRP A 57 -7.27 -9.60 -7.21
CA TRP A 57 -8.10 -8.39 -7.07
C TRP A 57 -7.22 -7.25 -6.60
N VAL A 58 -7.63 -6.01 -6.88
CA VAL A 58 -6.98 -4.81 -6.36
C VAL A 58 -8.05 -3.83 -5.91
N GLU A 59 -7.92 -3.27 -4.72
CA GLU A 59 -8.78 -2.23 -4.18
C GLU A 59 -8.04 -0.89 -4.19
N ILE A 60 -8.74 0.16 -4.58
CA ILE A 60 -8.30 1.55 -4.53
C ILE A 60 -9.13 2.25 -3.45
N ARG A 61 -8.46 2.80 -2.44
CA ARG A 61 -9.07 3.67 -1.43
C ARG A 61 -8.55 5.08 -1.62
N VAL A 62 -9.45 6.06 -1.65
CA VAL A 62 -9.08 7.48 -1.53
C VAL A 62 -9.32 7.90 -0.09
N LYS A 63 -8.27 8.37 0.57
CA LYS A 63 -8.29 8.83 1.95
C LYS A 63 -8.01 10.32 2.03
N ASN A 64 -8.72 11.03 2.90
CA ASN A 64 -8.44 12.43 3.21
C ASN A 64 -7.26 12.56 4.21
N ALA A 65 -6.93 13.80 4.58
CA ALA A 65 -5.87 14.12 5.54
C ALA A 65 -6.10 13.53 6.94
N LYS A 66 -7.37 13.29 7.32
CA LYS A 66 -7.75 12.64 8.59
C LYS A 66 -7.66 11.12 8.54
N ASN A 67 -7.15 10.55 7.44
CA ASN A 67 -7.07 9.11 7.18
C ASN A 67 -8.44 8.43 7.03
N GLU A 68 -9.51 9.21 6.79
CA GLU A 68 -10.85 8.69 6.54
C GLU A 68 -10.96 8.30 5.06
N THR A 69 -11.46 7.09 4.80
CA THR A 69 -11.73 6.63 3.43
C THR A 69 -13.00 7.31 2.91
N ILE A 70 -12.84 8.17 1.91
CA ILE A 70 -13.95 8.90 1.28
C ILE A 70 -14.43 8.22 -0.02
N TYR A 71 -13.65 7.26 -0.54
CA TYR A 71 -14.00 6.53 -1.74
C TYR A 71 -13.32 5.15 -1.79
N VAL A 72 -14.01 4.15 -2.34
CA VAL A 72 -13.50 2.79 -2.55
C VAL A 72 -13.88 2.30 -3.95
N GLU A 73 -12.95 1.63 -4.63
CA GLU A 73 -13.18 0.93 -5.90
C GLU A 73 -12.44 -0.40 -5.91
N VAL A 74 -13.09 -1.46 -6.39
CA VAL A 74 -12.49 -2.79 -6.49
C VAL A 74 -12.35 -3.20 -7.94
N VAL A 75 -11.11 -3.38 -8.38
CA VAL A 75 -10.77 -4.04 -9.65
C VAL A 75 -10.87 -5.54 -9.45
N ASN A 76 -11.89 -6.13 -10.06
CA ASN A 76 -12.21 -7.54 -9.88
C ASN A 76 -11.15 -8.48 -10.49
N ARG A 77 -11.27 -9.77 -10.16
CA ARG A 77 -10.33 -10.83 -10.57
C ARG A 77 -10.30 -11.10 -12.08
N LYS A 78 -11.34 -10.72 -12.82
CA LYS A 78 -11.45 -11.00 -14.26
C LYS A 78 -10.70 -9.97 -15.11
N ALA A 79 -10.69 -8.71 -14.68
CA ALA A 79 -9.98 -7.65 -15.38
C ALA A 79 -8.46 -7.84 -15.24
N THR A 80 -7.67 -7.53 -16.26
CA THR A 80 -6.20 -7.46 -16.17
C THR A 80 -5.70 -6.02 -16.19
N GLN A 81 -6.56 -5.08 -16.60
CA GLN A 81 -6.28 -3.67 -16.66
C GLN A 81 -7.47 -2.87 -16.14
N PHE A 82 -7.19 -1.70 -15.59
CA PHE A 82 -8.19 -0.74 -15.12
C PHE A 82 -7.67 0.67 -15.33
N ALA A 83 -8.54 1.58 -15.74
CA ALA A 83 -8.22 3.00 -15.82
C ALA A 83 -9.43 3.84 -15.42
N LYS A 84 -9.23 4.81 -14.51
CA LYS A 84 -10.29 5.73 -14.09
C LYS A 84 -9.74 7.13 -13.81
N LYS A 85 -10.49 8.13 -14.27
CA LYS A 85 -10.28 9.52 -13.90
C LYS A 85 -11.09 9.85 -12.66
N PHE A 86 -10.41 10.21 -11.58
CA PHE A 86 -11.00 10.69 -10.34
C PHE A 86 -11.09 12.21 -10.41
N ASN A 87 -12.28 12.77 -10.23
CA ASN A 87 -12.44 14.22 -10.11
C ASN A 87 -12.36 14.61 -8.63
N LEU A 88 -11.39 15.45 -8.27
CA LEU A 88 -11.21 15.98 -6.92
C LEU A 88 -11.78 17.41 -6.78
N GLU A 89 -12.44 17.91 -7.83
CA GLU A 89 -13.15 19.19 -7.79
C GLU A 89 -14.24 19.18 -6.72
N GLY A 90 -14.32 20.26 -5.94
CA GLY A 90 -15.26 20.40 -4.83
C GLY A 90 -14.86 19.71 -3.53
N LEU A 91 -13.74 18.97 -3.51
CA LEU A 91 -13.14 18.52 -2.26
C LEU A 91 -12.44 19.68 -1.53
N GLU A 92 -12.36 19.58 -0.21
CA GLU A 92 -11.63 20.53 0.62
C GLU A 92 -10.14 20.58 0.24
N ASP A 93 -9.51 21.74 0.38
CA ASP A 93 -8.08 21.87 0.20
C ASP A 93 -7.34 20.99 1.22
N GLY A 94 -6.36 20.21 0.75
CA GLY A 94 -5.64 19.29 1.62
C GLY A 94 -4.90 18.18 0.90
N ALA A 95 -4.25 17.32 1.68
CA ALA A 95 -3.57 16.13 1.20
C ALA A 95 -4.54 14.95 1.11
N TYR A 96 -4.53 14.27 -0.04
CA TYR A 96 -5.31 13.07 -0.30
C TYR A 96 -4.38 11.94 -0.69
N ARG A 97 -4.68 10.73 -0.19
CA ARG A 97 -3.90 9.52 -0.46
C ARG A 97 -4.73 8.52 -1.23
N PHE A 98 -4.19 8.05 -2.34
CA PHE A 98 -4.64 6.85 -3.03
C PHE A 98 -3.86 5.67 -2.45
N GLU A 99 -4.55 4.80 -1.73
CA GLU A 99 -4.02 3.53 -1.22
C GLU A 99 -4.55 2.41 -2.13
N ILE A 100 -3.65 1.78 -2.88
CA ILE A 100 -3.96 0.71 -3.83
C ILE A 100 -3.38 -0.59 -3.29
N THR A 101 -4.21 -1.60 -3.02
CA THR A 101 -3.78 -2.83 -2.36
C THR A 101 -4.46 -4.09 -2.92
N ASN A 102 -3.76 -5.22 -2.93
CA ASN A 102 -4.32 -6.56 -3.16
C ASN A 102 -4.43 -7.37 -1.84
N GLY A 103 -4.23 -6.71 -0.69
CA GLY A 103 -4.17 -7.33 0.65
C GLY A 103 -2.77 -7.79 1.08
N LYS A 104 -1.84 -8.01 0.13
CA LYS A 104 -0.45 -8.40 0.38
C LYS A 104 0.51 -7.22 0.15
N ASP A 105 0.41 -6.61 -1.02
CA ASP A 105 1.17 -5.44 -1.45
C ASP A 105 0.30 -4.20 -1.38
N THR A 106 0.91 -3.06 -1.01
CA THR A 106 0.23 -1.77 -0.98
C THR A 106 1.10 -0.70 -1.65
N VAL A 107 0.48 0.06 -2.55
CA VAL A 107 1.07 1.26 -3.16
C VAL A 107 0.29 2.47 -2.65
N VAL A 108 1.00 3.41 -2.03
CA VAL A 108 0.41 4.69 -1.60
C VAL A 108 0.94 5.80 -2.48
N LYS A 109 0.03 6.64 -3.00
CA LYS A 109 0.36 7.86 -3.75
C LYS A 109 -0.39 9.03 -3.14
N GLU A 110 0.30 10.16 -2.98
CA GLU A 110 -0.29 11.37 -2.42
C GLU A 110 -0.52 12.43 -3.50
N VAL A 111 -1.60 13.20 -3.34
CA VAL A 111 -1.91 14.38 -4.14
C VAL A 111 -2.38 15.51 -3.23
N SER A 112 -1.98 16.74 -3.54
CA SER A 112 -2.48 17.93 -2.85
C SER A 112 -3.56 18.61 -3.69
N VAL A 113 -4.73 18.82 -3.08
CA VAL A 113 -5.81 19.66 -3.62
C VAL A 113 -5.61 21.06 -3.09
N GLN A 114 -5.50 22.03 -3.99
CA GLN A 114 -5.32 23.45 -3.66
C GLN A 114 -6.11 24.28 -4.66
N THR A 115 -7.12 25.00 -4.19
CA THR A 115 -7.97 25.86 -5.02
C THR A 115 -7.32 27.21 -5.33
N ASN A 116 -6.35 27.66 -4.52
CA ASN A 116 -5.67 28.96 -4.64
C ASN A 116 -4.25 28.87 -5.21
N SER A 117 -4.05 28.14 -6.31
CA SER A 117 -2.73 28.12 -6.97
C SER A 117 -2.47 29.45 -7.69
N PRO A 118 -1.26 30.05 -7.58
CA PRO A 118 -0.93 31.28 -8.31
C PRO A 118 -1.13 31.08 -9.81
N LYS A 119 -1.96 31.92 -10.43
CA LYS A 119 -2.07 31.97 -11.89
C LYS A 119 -0.77 32.58 -12.43
N PRO A 120 -0.10 31.97 -13.42
CA PRO A 120 1.01 32.60 -14.11
C PRO A 120 0.57 34.00 -14.56
N THR A 121 1.23 35.04 -14.04
CA THR A 121 0.94 36.42 -14.44
C THR A 121 1.55 36.64 -15.83
N ASP A 122 0.83 37.35 -16.70
CA ASP A 122 1.21 37.59 -18.10
C ASP A 122 2.70 37.96 -18.26
N TYR A 123 3.39 37.25 -19.16
CA TYR A 123 4.76 37.57 -19.52
C TYR A 123 4.79 38.93 -20.24
N ARG A 124 5.57 39.89 -19.74
CA ARG A 124 5.93 41.07 -20.52
C ARG A 124 7.04 40.68 -21.49
N THR A 125 6.73 40.58 -22.78
CA THR A 125 7.74 40.47 -23.84
C THR A 125 8.52 41.78 -23.86
N VAL A 126 9.82 41.72 -23.57
CA VAL A 126 10.72 42.86 -23.78
C VAL A 126 11.37 42.65 -25.14
N GLU A 127 10.98 43.45 -26.13
CA GLU A 127 11.76 43.57 -27.36
C GLU A 127 13.07 44.31 -27.03
N VAL A 128 14.19 43.63 -27.22
CA VAL A 128 15.51 44.26 -27.21
C VAL A 128 15.77 44.76 -28.62
N LYS A 129 15.99 46.08 -28.74
CA LYS A 129 16.32 46.78 -30.00
C LYS A 129 17.70 46.42 -30.51
#